data_AF-A0A7G8BH46-F1
#
_entry.id   AF-A0A7G8BH46-F1
#
_cell.length_a   1.000
_cell.length_b   1.000
_cell.length_c   1.000
_cell.angle_alpha   90.00
_cell.angle_beta   90.00
_cell.angle_gamma   90.00
#
_symmetry.space_group_name_H-M   'P 1'
#
loop_
_entity.id
_entity.type
_entity.pdbx_description
1 polymer ?
#
loop_
_entity_poly.entity_id
_entity_poly.type
_entity_poly.pdbx_seq_one_letter_code
_entity_poly.pdbx_strand_id
1 'polypeptide(L)'
;MPETYEFAPQAPQSITTQSGRDPEVFLSNSSNKAETVMETTPALLDVRYSVAFRIGNSIPEVQALFTHLEGKSLRVWTVVADRDESVYRKIYAQEKELIHVFDGMEFEFNIIPSLGRNAKEIISDPGSKLVFAR
;
A
#
# COMPACT_ATOMS: atom_id res chain seq x y z
N MET A 1 41.48 -23.90 35.86
CA MET A 1 41.66 -24.51 34.52
C MET A 1 40.37 -25.24 34.22
N PRO A 2 39.67 -24.87 33.12
CA PRO A 2 40.00 -25.47 31.82
C PRO A 2 39.93 -24.53 30.59
N GLU A 3 40.71 -24.94 29.59
CA GLU A 3 40.54 -24.89 28.12
C GLU A 3 40.27 -23.55 27.43
N THR A 4 41.37 -22.88 27.06
CA THR A 4 41.46 -22.00 25.89
C THR A 4 41.30 -22.82 24.60
N TYR A 5 40.20 -22.58 23.88
CA TYR A 5 39.99 -23.07 22.52
C TYR A 5 40.74 -22.15 21.53
N GLU A 6 41.80 -22.68 20.93
CA GLU A 6 42.62 -22.02 19.92
C GLU A 6 41.98 -22.23 18.53
N PHE A 7 41.36 -21.19 17.98
CA PHE A 7 40.86 -21.21 16.60
C PHE A 7 41.99 -20.81 15.65
N ALA A 8 42.54 -21.77 14.92
CA ALA A 8 43.47 -21.51 13.82
C ALA A 8 42.73 -20.86 12.63
N PRO A 9 43.23 -19.76 12.05
CA PRO A 9 42.65 -19.19 10.83
C PRO A 9 43.03 -20.03 9.61
N GLN A 10 42.04 -20.59 8.90
CA GLN A 10 42.25 -21.20 7.60
C GLN A 10 42.48 -20.10 6.54
N ALA A 11 43.56 -20.24 5.77
CA ALA A 11 43.94 -19.31 4.71
C ALA A 11 42.98 -19.38 3.51
N PRO A 12 42.71 -18.24 2.83
CA PRO A 12 41.94 -18.23 1.59
C PRO A 12 42.75 -18.84 0.43
N GLN A 13 42.16 -19.79 -0.28
CA GLN A 13 42.71 -20.36 -1.51
C GLN A 13 42.58 -19.34 -2.65
N SER A 14 43.71 -18.92 -3.20
CA SER A 14 43.83 -18.06 -4.38
C SER A 14 43.45 -18.82 -5.65
N ILE A 15 42.55 -18.25 -6.47
CA ILE A 15 42.30 -18.73 -7.84
C ILE A 15 43.01 -17.77 -8.80
N THR A 16 44.02 -18.28 -9.49
CA THR A 16 44.84 -17.56 -10.48
C THR A 16 44.32 -17.77 -11.90
N THR A 17 43.89 -16.66 -12.51
CA THR A 17 44.18 -16.11 -13.85
C THR A 17 44.19 -16.97 -15.13
N GLN A 18 43.40 -16.54 -16.14
CA GLN A 18 43.81 -16.30 -17.55
C GLN A 18 42.66 -15.55 -18.27
N SER A 19 42.75 -14.25 -18.57
CA SER A 19 43.56 -13.51 -19.57
C SER A 19 43.04 -13.60 -21.02
N GLY A 20 42.25 -12.58 -21.41
CA GLY A 20 42.50 -11.76 -22.60
C GLY A 20 41.84 -12.12 -23.94
N ARG A 21 40.81 -11.34 -24.35
CA ARG A 21 40.77 -10.47 -25.56
C ARG A 21 39.38 -9.83 -25.77
N ASP A 22 39.34 -8.49 -25.64
CA ASP A 22 38.32 -7.46 -25.93
C ASP A 22 37.92 -7.36 -27.44
N PRO A 23 36.97 -6.50 -27.91
CA PRO A 23 36.33 -5.34 -27.23
C PRO A 23 34.82 -5.08 -27.47
N GLU A 24 34.31 -4.13 -26.67
CA GLU A 24 33.17 -3.23 -26.90
C GLU A 24 31.81 -3.81 -27.33
N VAL A 25 30.90 -3.96 -26.36
CA VAL A 25 29.47 -3.78 -26.61
C VAL A 25 28.98 -2.62 -25.75
N PHE A 26 28.51 -1.62 -26.48
CA PHE A 26 27.92 -0.36 -26.06
C PHE A 26 27.00 -0.46 -24.85
N LEU A 27 27.14 0.54 -23.98
CA LEU A 27 26.15 0.95 -22.98
C LEU A 27 24.74 0.96 -23.57
N SER A 28 23.85 0.19 -22.97
CA SER A 28 22.43 0.51 -22.94
C SER A 28 21.95 0.36 -21.51
N ASN A 29 21.82 1.52 -20.86
CA ASN A 29 21.03 1.69 -19.66
C ASN A 29 19.68 0.97 -19.85
N SER A 30 19.41 -0.02 -19.03
CA SER A 30 18.05 -0.45 -18.76
C SER A 30 17.93 -0.60 -17.25
N SER A 31 17.62 0.56 -16.67
CA SER A 31 17.00 0.71 -15.37
C SER A 31 15.73 -0.14 -15.35
N ASN A 32 15.86 -1.41 -14.98
CA ASN A 32 14.72 -2.20 -14.52
C ASN A 32 14.70 -2.05 -13.01
N LYS A 33 14.30 -0.83 -12.59
CA LYS A 33 13.65 -0.60 -11.31
C LYS A 33 12.64 -1.73 -11.16
N ALA A 34 12.79 -2.55 -10.11
CA ALA A 34 11.82 -3.56 -9.77
C ALA A 34 10.50 -2.85 -9.49
N GLU A 35 9.69 -2.66 -10.53
CA GLU A 35 8.26 -2.42 -10.38
C GLU A 35 7.73 -3.67 -9.71
N THR A 36 7.58 -3.57 -8.39
CA THR A 36 6.77 -4.48 -7.60
C THR A 36 5.36 -4.34 -8.14
N VAL A 37 5.04 -5.13 -9.17
CA VAL A 37 3.67 -5.39 -9.57
C VAL A 37 3.08 -6.12 -8.38
N MET A 38 2.47 -5.36 -7.46
CA MET A 38 1.69 -5.93 -6.37
C MET A 38 0.56 -6.72 -7.03
N GLU A 39 0.78 -8.02 -7.10
CA GLU A 39 -0.19 -9.01 -7.52
C GLU A 39 -1.50 -8.72 -6.77
N THR A 40 -2.54 -8.39 -7.52
CA THR A 40 -3.85 -8.09 -6.94
C THR A 40 -4.44 -9.42 -6.48
N THR A 41 -4.11 -9.82 -5.25
CA THR A 41 -4.62 -11.05 -4.66
C THR A 41 -6.14 -10.96 -4.48
N PRO A 42 -6.90 -12.06 -4.60
CA PRO A 42 -8.36 -12.06 -4.48
C PRO A 42 -8.88 -11.43 -3.17
N ALA A 43 -8.21 -11.68 -2.04
CA ALA A 43 -8.54 -11.10 -0.74
C ALA A 43 -8.40 -9.56 -0.70
N LEU A 44 -7.50 -9.02 -1.53
CA LEU A 44 -7.18 -7.60 -1.64
C LEU A 44 -8.23 -6.87 -2.46
N LEU A 45 -8.74 -7.54 -3.48
CA LEU A 45 -9.90 -7.10 -4.25
C LEU A 45 -11.15 -7.10 -3.35
N ASP A 46 -11.30 -8.14 -2.53
CA ASP A 46 -12.41 -8.32 -1.59
C ASP A 46 -12.49 -7.20 -0.55
N VAL A 47 -11.36 -6.81 0.04
CA VAL A 47 -11.35 -5.72 1.04
C VAL A 47 -11.74 -4.37 0.42
N ARG A 48 -11.22 -4.04 -0.77
CA ARG A 48 -11.52 -2.76 -1.43
C ARG A 48 -12.98 -2.69 -1.85
N TYR A 49 -13.54 -3.79 -2.34
CA TYR A 49 -14.97 -3.87 -2.65
C TYR A 49 -15.82 -3.76 -1.39
N SER A 50 -15.42 -4.41 -0.30
CA SER A 50 -16.12 -4.31 0.98
C SER A 50 -16.17 -2.87 1.50
N VAL A 51 -15.05 -2.13 1.41
CA VAL A 51 -14.99 -0.70 1.76
C VAL A 51 -15.92 0.13 0.85
N ALA A 52 -15.81 -0.04 -0.47
CA ALA A 52 -16.62 0.70 -1.44
C ALA A 52 -18.13 0.45 -1.25
N PHE A 53 -18.53 -0.79 -0.97
CA PHE A 53 -19.92 -1.17 -0.77
C PHE A 53 -20.47 -0.69 0.58
N ARG A 54 -19.76 -0.94 1.68
CA ARG A 54 -20.22 -0.63 3.03
C ARG A 54 -20.19 0.87 3.34
N ILE A 55 -19.18 1.60 2.88
CA ILE A 55 -19.08 3.03 3.13
C ILE A 55 -19.67 3.82 1.96
N GLY A 56 -19.17 3.59 0.75
CA GLY A 56 -19.52 4.41 -0.42
C GLY A 56 -20.98 4.27 -0.83
N ASN A 57 -21.44 3.03 -1.02
CA ASN A 57 -22.80 2.79 -1.49
C ASN A 57 -23.87 2.96 -0.38
N SER A 58 -23.53 2.65 0.88
CA SER A 58 -24.51 2.67 1.97
C SER A 58 -24.72 4.04 2.62
N ILE A 59 -23.81 5.00 2.39
CA ILE A 59 -23.85 6.34 2.97
C ILE A 59 -23.96 7.37 1.83
N PRO A 60 -25.18 7.87 1.51
CA PRO A 60 -25.41 8.76 0.37
C PRO A 60 -24.57 10.04 0.34
N GLU A 61 -24.14 10.50 1.52
CA GLU A 61 -23.36 11.72 1.72
C GLU A 61 -21.88 11.54 1.35
N VAL A 62 -21.42 10.30 1.14
CA VAL A 62 -20.11 9.97 0.61
C VAL A 62 -20.09 10.22 -0.90
N GLN A 63 -19.17 11.08 -1.32
CA GLN A 63 -18.98 11.46 -2.72
C GLN A 63 -17.93 10.59 -3.40
N ALA A 64 -16.87 10.23 -2.69
CA ALA A 64 -15.82 9.38 -3.22
C ALA A 64 -15.07 8.63 -2.11
N LEU A 65 -14.51 7.48 -2.48
CA LEU A 65 -13.55 6.74 -1.65
C LEU A 65 -12.29 6.47 -2.43
N PHE A 66 -11.17 6.77 -1.79
CA PHE A 66 -9.85 6.41 -2.28
C PHE A 66 -9.23 5.43 -1.30
N THR A 67 -8.44 4.49 -1.81
CA THR A 67 -7.70 3.54 -1.00
C THR A 67 -6.26 3.47 -1.44
N HIS A 68 -5.33 3.35 -0.50
CA HIS A 68 -3.94 3.01 -0.77
C HIS A 68 -3.59 1.83 0.13
N LEU A 69 -3.18 0.73 -0.48
CA LEU A 69 -2.70 -0.42 0.27
C LEU A 69 -1.18 -0.46 0.22
N GLU A 70 -0.57 -0.58 1.39
CA GLU A 70 0.87 -0.78 1.57
C GLU A 70 1.08 -1.94 2.53
N GLY A 71 1.56 -3.08 2.00
CA GLY A 71 1.73 -4.30 2.80
C GLY A 71 0.40 -4.82 3.36
N LYS A 72 0.24 -4.77 4.70
CA LYS A 72 -0.98 -5.16 5.42
C LYS A 72 -1.80 -3.97 5.92
N SER A 73 -1.48 -2.76 5.47
CA SER A 73 -2.12 -1.55 5.93
C SER A 73 -2.90 -0.91 4.79
N LEU A 74 -4.20 -0.72 4.98
CA LEU A 74 -5.11 -0.08 4.03
C LEU A 74 -5.48 1.32 4.54
N ARG A 75 -4.95 2.33 3.87
CA ARG A 75 -5.39 3.71 4.06
C ARG A 75 -6.63 3.95 3.23
N VAL A 76 -7.67 4.52 3.83
CA VAL A 76 -8.95 4.82 3.21
C VAL A 76 -9.24 6.30 3.41
N TRP A 77 -9.46 7.02 2.32
CA TRP A 77 -9.92 8.40 2.35
C TRP A 77 -11.38 8.47 1.90
N THR A 78 -12.25 8.88 2.81
CA THR A 78 -13.68 9.05 2.58
C THR A 78 -13.95 10.52 2.36
N VAL A 79 -14.33 10.87 1.14
CA VAL A 79 -14.71 12.24 0.78
C VAL A 79 -16.21 12.41 0.95
N VAL A 80 -16.62 13.39 1.76
CA VAL A 80 -18.01 13.72 2.07
C VAL A 80 -18.33 15.15 1.67
N ALA A 81 -19.59 15.47 1.39
CA ALA A 81 -19.96 16.82 0.94
C ALA A 81 -19.65 17.92 1.97
N ASP A 82 -20.05 17.69 3.23
CA ASP A 82 -19.94 18.68 4.32
C ASP A 82 -19.58 18.01 5.67
N ARG A 83 -19.30 18.82 6.68
CA ARG A 83 -19.02 18.42 8.05
C ARG A 83 -20.32 18.15 8.80
N ASP A 84 -20.88 16.97 8.60
CA ASP A 84 -22.05 16.50 9.33
C ASP A 84 -21.66 15.39 10.32
N GLU A 85 -21.86 15.66 11.60
CA GLU A 85 -21.56 14.72 12.69
C GLU A 85 -22.39 13.42 12.58
N SER A 86 -23.61 13.49 12.07
CA SER A 86 -24.45 12.33 11.84
C SER A 86 -23.86 11.40 10.77
N VAL A 87 -23.29 11.98 9.71
CA VAL A 87 -22.60 11.25 8.65
C VAL A 87 -21.33 10.62 9.19
N TYR A 88 -20.55 11.35 10.00
CA TYR A 88 -19.32 10.81 10.58
C TYR A 88 -19.61 9.61 11.47
N ARG A 89 -20.67 9.66 12.29
CA ARG A 89 -21.10 8.51 13.09
C ARG A 89 -21.46 7.29 12.25
N LYS A 90 -22.15 7.47 11.12
CA LYS A 90 -22.46 6.37 10.19
C LYS A 90 -21.19 5.77 9.60
N ILE A 91 -20.24 6.61 9.18
CA ILE A 91 -18.96 6.18 8.63
C ILE A 91 -18.17 5.40 9.69
N TYR A 92 -17.99 5.95 10.89
CA TYR A 92 -17.27 5.28 11.98
C TYR A 92 -17.87 3.94 12.38
N ALA A 93 -19.19 3.79 12.32
CA ALA A 93 -19.83 2.50 12.57
C ALA A 93 -19.41 1.46 11.52
N GLN A 94 -19.39 1.83 10.24
CA GLN A 94 -18.94 0.94 9.17
C GLN A 94 -17.43 0.65 9.22
N GLU A 95 -16.62 1.62 9.60
CA GLU A 95 -15.18 1.44 9.79
C GLU A 95 -14.87 0.41 10.88
N LYS A 96 -15.56 0.47 12.02
CA LYS A 96 -15.43 -0.53 13.09
C LYS A 96 -15.78 -1.94 12.62
N GLU A 97 -16.85 -2.08 11.86
CA GLU A 97 -17.25 -3.37 11.29
C GLU A 97 -16.20 -3.90 10.31
N LEU A 98 -15.61 -3.03 9.47
CA LEU A 98 -14.54 -3.41 8.55
C LEU A 98 -13.29 -3.89 9.30
N ILE A 99 -12.86 -3.17 10.35
CA ILE A 99 -11.73 -3.61 11.18
C ILE A 99 -12.00 -4.99 11.78
N HIS A 100 -13.22 -5.22 12.26
CA HIS A 100 -13.59 -6.50 12.87
C HIS A 100 -13.63 -7.66 11.87
N VAL A 101 -14.16 -7.43 10.67
CA VAL A 101 -14.25 -8.46 9.62
C VAL A 101 -12.86 -8.83 9.09
N PHE A 102 -11.93 -7.88 9.04
CA PHE A 102 -10.58 -8.05 8.49
C PHE A 102 -9.51 -8.00 9.58
N ASP A 103 -9.62 -8.86 10.59
CA ASP A 103 -8.79 -8.95 11.83
C ASP A 103 -7.27 -9.18 11.62
N GLY A 104 -6.78 -9.14 10.38
CA GLY A 104 -5.36 -9.25 10.03
C GLY A 104 -4.82 -8.08 9.20
N MET A 105 -5.64 -7.03 9.01
CA MET A 105 -5.31 -5.84 8.23
C MET A 105 -5.37 -4.60 9.12
N GLU A 106 -4.37 -3.75 9.02
CA GLU A 106 -4.38 -2.44 9.64
C GLU A 106 -5.17 -1.47 8.77
N PHE A 107 -6.01 -0.64 9.37
CA PHE A 107 -6.76 0.37 8.64
C PHE A 107 -6.42 1.76 9.13
N GLU A 108 -6.23 2.68 8.20
CA GLU A 108 -6.09 4.10 8.48
C GLU A 108 -7.22 4.86 7.76
N PHE A 109 -8.24 5.26 8.51
CA PHE A 109 -9.39 5.96 7.97
C PHE A 109 -9.25 7.47 8.10
N ASN A 110 -9.47 8.16 6.99
CA ASN A 110 -9.42 9.61 6.91
C ASN A 110 -10.73 10.12 6.30
N ILE A 111 -11.49 10.93 7.03
CA ILE A 111 -12.71 11.55 6.52
C ILE A 111 -12.39 13.00 6.13
N ILE A 112 -12.64 13.35 4.88
CA ILE A 112 -12.30 14.67 4.33
C ILE A 112 -13.55 15.32 3.74
N PRO A 113 -13.98 16.49 4.27
CA PRO A 113 -15.07 17.24 3.65
C PRO A 113 -14.58 17.90 2.36
N SER A 114 -15.34 17.74 1.28
CA SER A 114 -15.03 18.32 -0.02
C SER A 114 -15.22 19.83 -0.05
N LEU A 115 -16.25 20.32 0.66
CA LEU A 115 -16.62 21.73 0.72
C LEU A 115 -16.79 22.34 -0.68
N GLY A 116 -17.37 21.56 -1.60
CA GLY A 116 -17.62 21.96 -2.99
C GLY A 116 -16.44 21.75 -3.96
N ARG A 117 -15.30 21.22 -3.50
CA ARG A 117 -14.17 20.86 -4.37
C ARG A 117 -14.36 19.48 -4.99
N ASN A 118 -13.74 19.25 -6.16
CA ASN A 118 -13.79 17.94 -6.79
C ASN A 118 -13.01 16.92 -5.95
N ALA A 119 -13.60 15.77 -5.63
CA ALA A 119 -12.96 14.75 -4.79
C ALA A 119 -11.61 14.27 -5.32
N LYS A 120 -11.41 14.25 -6.65
CA LYS A 120 -10.13 13.86 -7.28
C LYS A 120 -9.01 14.88 -7.11
N GLU A 121 -9.35 16.14 -6.82
CA GLU A 121 -8.37 17.20 -6.59
C GLU A 121 -7.93 17.28 -5.13
N ILE A 122 -8.67 16.63 -4.22
CA ILE A 122 -8.41 16.66 -2.78
C ILE A 122 -7.35 15.63 -2.39
N ILE A 123 -7.35 14.47 -3.05
CA ILE A 123 -6.43 13.37 -2.76
C ILE A 123 -5.33 13.36 -3.82
N SER A 124 -4.13 13.77 -3.42
CA SER A 124 -2.94 13.82 -4.30
C SER A 124 -1.95 12.68 -4.05
N ASP A 125 -2.33 11.68 -3.26
CA ASP A 125 -1.45 10.56 -2.93
C ASP A 125 -1.22 9.67 -4.17
N PRO A 126 0.03 9.48 -4.62
CA PRO A 126 0.33 8.80 -5.88
C PRO A 126 0.02 7.29 -5.86
N GLY A 127 -0.11 6.68 -4.67
CA GLY A 127 -0.52 5.28 -4.51
C GLY A 127 -2.02 5.09 -4.31
N SER A 128 -2.78 6.19 -4.22
CA SER A 128 -4.22 6.14 -4.02
C SER A 128 -4.95 5.65 -5.28
N LYS A 129 -5.93 4.77 -5.06
CA LYS A 129 -6.83 4.24 -6.06
C LYS A 129 -8.25 4.63 -5.71
N LEU A 130 -8.95 5.25 -6.66
CA LEU A 130 -10.38 5.52 -6.56
C LEU A 130 -11.14 4.20 -6.59
N VAL A 131 -11.92 3.91 -5.55
CA VAL A 131 -12.72 2.68 -5.44
C VAL A 131 -14.23 2.93 -5.47
N PHE A 132 -14.65 4.18 -5.24
CA PHE A 132 -16.04 4.61 -5.34
C PHE A 132 -16.11 6.09 -5.68
N ALA A 133 -17.07 6.49 -6.51
CA ALA A 133 -17.39 7.88 -6.82
C ALA A 133 -18.86 8.05 -7.20
N ARG A 134 -19.42 9.23 -6.90
CA ARG A 134 -20.78 9.68 -7.23
C ARG A 134 -20.75 11.02 -7.95
#